data_AF-A0A352JM96-F1
#
_entry.id   AF-A0A352JM96-F1
#
_cell.length_a   1.000
_cell.length_b   1.000
_cell.length_c   1.000
_cell.angle_alpha   90.00
_cell.angle_beta   90.00
_cell.angle_gamma   90.00
#
_symmetry.space_group_name_H-M   'P 1'
#
loop_
_entity.id
_entity.type
_entity.pdbx_description
1 polymer ?
#
loop_
_entity_poly.entity_id
_entity_poly.type
_entity_poly.pdbx_seq_one_letter_code
_entity_poly.pdbx_strand_id
1 'polypeptide(L)'
;MSGKKALVEYSSPNIAKRFSVGHLRSTIIGQALFNLYKHSGAEVTNDNHLGDWGTQFGMIIAAVEEKKLDVSKDECYRFGRSCM
;
A
#
# COMPACT_ATOMS: atom_id res chain seq x y z
N MET A 1 16.57 19.04 10.69
CA MET A 1 16.15 17.81 11.40
C MET A 1 17.30 16.81 11.58
N SER A 2 18.56 17.26 11.50
CA SER A 2 19.73 16.37 11.60
C SER A 2 19.76 15.59 12.93
N GLY A 3 19.95 14.28 12.83
CA GLY A 3 19.99 13.36 13.98
C GLY A 3 18.63 12.97 14.58
N LYS A 4 17.51 13.39 13.97
CA LYS A 4 16.16 12.97 14.38
C LYS A 4 15.67 11.81 13.51
N LYS A 5 14.99 10.86 14.13
CA LYS A 5 14.25 9.78 13.45
C LYS A 5 12.80 10.20 13.23
N ALA A 6 12.30 9.99 12.02
CA ALA A 6 10.92 10.27 11.66
C ALA A 6 10.29 9.08 10.92
N LEU A 7 9.06 8.75 11.26
CA LEU A 7 8.23 7.79 10.54
C LEU A 7 7.14 8.57 9.81
N VAL A 8 6.99 8.36 8.51
CA VAL A 8 5.91 8.94 7.72
C VAL A 8 5.05 7.80 7.18
N GLU A 9 3.87 7.64 7.76
CA GLU A 9 2.85 6.69 7.30
C GLU A 9 1.88 7.42 6.36
N TYR A 10 1.65 6.86 5.18
CA TYR A 10 0.71 7.41 4.20
C TYR A 10 0.23 6.36 3.19
N SER A 11 -0.70 6.78 2.31
CA SER A 11 -1.40 5.94 1.32
C SER A 11 -2.44 5.01 1.94
N SER A 12 -1.99 4.00 2.70
CA SER A 12 -2.81 3.01 3.43
C SER A 12 -4.14 2.61 2.78
N PRO A 13 -4.12 2.12 1.52
CA PRO A 13 -5.32 1.61 0.88
C PRO A 13 -5.77 0.28 1.48
N ASN A 14 -7.08 0.06 1.45
CA ASN A 14 -7.66 -1.24 1.81
C ASN A 14 -7.56 -2.20 0.63
N ILE A 15 -6.95 -3.37 0.85
CA ILE A 15 -6.82 -4.40 -0.18
C ILE A 15 -8.21 -4.89 -0.60
N ALA A 16 -8.36 -5.13 -1.90
CA ALA A 16 -9.62 -5.51 -2.56
C ALA A 16 -10.75 -4.48 -2.54
N LYS A 17 -10.49 -3.26 -2.08
CA LYS A 17 -11.35 -2.10 -2.35
C LYS A 17 -10.71 -1.21 -3.42
N ARG A 18 -11.53 -0.48 -4.16
CA ARG A 18 -11.02 0.48 -5.17
C ARG A 18 -10.22 1.58 -4.50
N PHE A 19 -9.04 1.84 -5.05
CA PHE A 19 -8.25 3.03 -4.70
C PHE A 19 -9.06 4.28 -5.07
N SER A 20 -9.07 5.26 -4.17
CA SER A 20 -9.90 6.47 -4.31
C SER A 20 -9.05 7.73 -4.22
N VAL A 21 -9.61 8.86 -4.65
CA VAL A 21 -8.94 10.18 -4.58
C VAL A 21 -8.51 10.53 -3.16
N GLY A 22 -9.21 10.02 -2.14
CA GLY A 22 -8.81 10.18 -0.74
C GLY A 22 -7.45 9.54 -0.43
N HIS A 23 -7.23 8.31 -0.92
CA HIS A 23 -5.95 7.61 -0.78
C HIS A 23 -4.86 8.28 -1.64
N LEU A 24 -5.21 8.77 -2.84
CA LEU A 24 -4.27 9.51 -3.72
C LEU A 24 -3.73 10.77 -3.03
N ARG A 25 -4.62 11.54 -2.39
CA ARG A 25 -4.24 12.75 -1.65
C ARG A 25 -3.26 12.44 -0.52
N SER A 26 -3.55 11.42 0.29
CA SER A 26 -2.64 10.97 1.36
C SER A 26 -1.28 10.58 0.77
N THR A 27 -1.29 9.86 -0.35
CA THR A 27 -0.07 9.41 -1.05
C THR A 27 0.82 10.58 -1.47
N ILE A 28 0.24 11.58 -2.13
CA ILE A 28 0.99 12.75 -2.61
C ILE A 28 1.54 13.57 -1.44
N ILE A 29 0.72 13.84 -0.41
CA ILE A 29 1.14 14.65 0.75
C ILE A 29 2.22 13.93 1.56
N GLY A 30 2.04 12.64 1.83
CA GLY A 30 2.99 11.84 2.59
C GLY A 30 4.34 11.73 1.89
N GLN A 31 4.35 11.51 0.57
CA GLN A 31 5.58 11.50 -0.22
C GLN A 31 6.31 12.85 -0.21
N ALA A 32 5.56 13.96 -0.28
CA ALA A 32 6.14 15.30 -0.19
C ALA A 32 6.79 15.56 1.20
N LEU A 33 6.12 15.15 2.29
CA LEU A 33 6.65 15.25 3.65
C LEU A 33 7.89 14.38 3.86
N PHE A 34 7.88 13.14 3.34
CA PHE A 34 9.05 12.25 3.37
C PHE A 34 10.26 12.91 2.71
N ASN A 35 10.08 13.48 1.51
CA ASN A 35 11.15 14.18 0.79
C ASN A 35 11.67 15.40 1.55
N LEU A 36 10.77 16.17 2.16
CA LEU A 36 11.12 17.36 2.94
C LEU A 36 11.91 16.99 4.21
N TYR A 37 11.50 15.96 4.94
CA TYR A 37 12.23 15.49 6.12
C TYR A 37 13.59 14.89 5.76
N LYS A 38 13.65 14.12 4.67
CA LYS A 38 14.91 13.58 4.15
C LYS A 38 15.88 14.69 3.75
N HIS A 39 15.39 15.70 3.03
CA HIS A 39 16.20 16.87 2.66
C HIS A 39 16.65 17.68 3.89
N SER A 40 15.84 17.72 4.95
CA SER A 40 16.15 18.38 6.21
C SER A 40 17.16 17.61 7.09
N GLY A 41 17.70 16.48 6.61
CA GLY A 41 18.71 15.66 7.29
C GLY A 41 18.18 14.68 8.34
N ALA A 42 16.86 14.41 8.37
CA ALA A 42 16.31 13.37 9.25
C ALA A 42 16.63 11.96 8.72
N GLU A 43 16.72 10.99 9.63
CA GLU A 43 16.62 9.57 9.28
C GLU A 43 15.13 9.24 9.17
N VAL A 44 14.62 9.14 7.94
CA VAL A 44 13.19 8.98 7.67
C VAL A 44 12.89 7.59 7.15
N THR A 45 11.91 6.93 7.76
CA THR A 45 11.32 5.68 7.28
C THR A 45 9.91 5.98 6.79
N ASN A 46 9.51 5.40 5.66
CA ASN A 46 8.14 5.39 5.19
C ASN A 46 7.47 4.06 5.53
N ASP A 47 6.18 4.11 5.88
CA ASP A 47 5.34 2.93 6.07
C ASP A 47 4.05 3.07 5.28
N ASN A 48 3.57 1.95 4.74
CA ASN A 48 2.28 1.87 4.07
C ASN A 48 1.46 0.82 4.81
N HIS A 49 0.62 1.29 5.74
CA HIS A 49 -0.17 0.43 6.61
C HIS A 49 -1.42 -0.08 5.88
N LEU A 50 -1.19 -1.03 4.99
CA LEU A 50 -2.23 -1.63 4.15
C LEU A 50 -3.38 -2.21 4.98
N GLY A 51 -4.61 -2.04 4.50
CA GLY A 51 -5.78 -2.71 5.07
C GLY A 51 -5.87 -4.16 4.59
N ASP A 52 -4.94 -5.01 5.01
CA ASP A 52 -4.77 -6.40 4.57
C ASP A 52 -5.38 -7.45 5.52
N TRP A 53 -5.97 -7.01 6.64
CA TRP A 53 -6.47 -7.91 7.69
C TRP A 53 -7.98 -7.87 7.91
N GLY A 54 -8.75 -7.39 6.92
CA GLY A 54 -10.21 -7.26 7.05
C GLY A 54 -11.00 -8.48 6.56
N THR A 55 -12.30 -8.53 6.92
CA THR A 55 -13.21 -9.63 6.54
C THR A 55 -13.39 -9.79 5.03
N GLN A 56 -13.05 -8.77 4.24
CA GLN A 56 -13.03 -8.84 2.78
C GLN A 56 -12.18 -10.00 2.25
N PHE A 57 -11.10 -10.38 2.95
CA PHE A 57 -10.26 -11.51 2.54
C PHE A 57 -10.99 -12.84 2.63
N GLY A 58 -11.78 -13.06 3.69
CA GLY A 58 -12.60 -14.27 3.82
C GLY A 58 -13.62 -14.39 2.69
N MET A 59 -14.25 -13.27 2.29
CA MET A 59 -15.18 -13.25 1.16
C MET A 59 -14.49 -13.59 -0.17
N ILE A 60 -13.27 -13.09 -0.38
CA ILE A 60 -12.50 -13.35 -1.61
C ILE A 60 -12.04 -14.81 -1.67
N ILE A 61 -11.51 -15.34 -0.56
CA ILE A 61 -11.07 -16.74 -0.47
C ILE A 61 -12.25 -17.67 -0.75
N ALA A 62 -13.41 -17.45 -0.10
CA ALA A 62 -14.60 -18.24 -0.36
C ALA A 62 -15.05 -18.19 -1.83
N ALA A 63 -15.02 -17.01 -2.45
CA ALA A 63 -15.38 -16.86 -3.86
C ALA A 63 -14.39 -17.56 -4.81
N VAL A 64 -13.09 -17.58 -4.49
CA VAL A 64 -12.06 -18.31 -5.23
C VAL A 64 -12.31 -19.82 -5.16
N GLU A 65 -12.60 -20.34 -3.98
CA GLU A 65 -12.92 -21.76 -3.76
C GLU A 65 -14.19 -22.17 -4.50
N GLU A 66 -15.27 -21.39 -4.37
CA GLU A 66 -16.55 -21.67 -5.04
C GLU A 66 -16.41 -21.71 -6.56
N LYS A 67 -15.67 -20.75 -7.13
CA LYS A 67 -15.48 -20.62 -8.58
C LYS A 67 -14.33 -21.47 -9.14
N LYS A 68 -13.61 -22.22 -8.28
CA LYS A 68 -12.43 -23.02 -8.64
C LYS A 68 -11.42 -22.21 -9.45
N LEU A 69 -11.18 -20.97 -9.03
CA LEU A 69 -10.24 -20.07 -9.73
C LEU A 69 -8.80 -20.51 -9.45
N ASP A 70 -8.00 -20.59 -10.52
CA ASP A 70 -6.58 -20.88 -10.42
C ASP A 70 -5.80 -19.59 -10.13
N VAL A 71 -5.58 -19.32 -8.85
CA VAL A 71 -4.81 -18.15 -8.36
C VAL A 71 -3.33 -18.20 -8.74
N SER A 72 -2.83 -19.34 -9.24
CA SER A 72 -1.45 -19.46 -9.72
C SER A 72 -1.23 -18.85 -11.12
N LYS A 73 -2.32 -18.53 -11.84
CA LYS A 73 -2.27 -18.01 -13.21
C LYS A 73 -2.43 -16.50 -13.33
N ASP A 74 -2.50 -15.76 -12.23
CA ASP A 74 -2.59 -14.31 -12.28
C ASP A 74 -1.39 -13.70 -13.01
N GLU A 75 -1.66 -13.03 -14.15
CA GLU A 75 -0.64 -12.40 -15.01
C GLU A 75 0.21 -11.37 -14.25
N CYS A 76 -0.30 -10.86 -13.13
CA CYS A 76 0.37 -9.87 -12.27
C CYS A 76 1.67 -10.41 -11.63
N TYR A 77 1.76 -11.72 -11.36
CA TYR A 77 3.01 -12.33 -10.85
C TYR A 77 3.96 -12.78 -11.97
N ARG A 78 3.46 -12.94 -13.20
CA ARG A 78 4.22 -13.48 -14.33
C ARG A 78 5.00 -12.41 -15.10
N PHE A 79 4.51 -11.17 -15.08
CA PHE A 79 5.28 -9.98 -15.43
C PHE A 79 5.58 -9.26 -14.14
N GLY A 80 6.84 -9.22 -13.68
CA GLY A 80 7.29 -8.49 -12.48
C GLY A 80 7.12 -6.96 -12.54
N ARG A 81 5.99 -6.46 -13.04
CA ARG A 81 5.54 -5.09 -12.95
C ARG A 81 4.92 -4.93 -11.57
N SER A 82 5.61 -4.22 -10.69
CA SER A 82 5.05 -3.76 -9.43
C SER A 82 3.69 -3.13 -9.70
N CYS A 83 2.63 -3.72 -9.17
CA CYS A 83 1.33 -3.06 -9.07
C CYS A 83 1.55 -1.78 -8.27
N MET A 84 1.61 -0.66 -8.98
CA MET A 84 1.35 0.68 -8.45
C MET A 84 -0.16 0.94 -8.56
#